data_AF-A0A947QYT8-F1
#
_entry.id   AF-A0A947QYT8-F1
#
_cell.length_a   1.000
_cell.length_b   1.000
_cell.length_c   1.000
_cell.angle_alpha   90.00
_cell.angle_beta   90.00
_cell.angle_gamma   90.00
#
_symmetry.space_group_name_H-M   'P 1'
#
loop_
_entity.id
_entity.type
_entity.pdbx_description
1 polymer ?
#
loop_
_entity_poly.entity_id
_entity_poly.type
_entity_poly.pdbx_seq_one_letter_code
_entity_poly.pdbx_strand_id
1 'polypeptide(L)'
;MGHMAGKDIYHNLGKKIDGLTVRTPFNDTLYGILKELYTQEEADVVIKMPYSLSNIGRISKSSGYNNSRLKQILKGMEVAMEAQGIGWVAEM
;
A
#
# COMPACT_ATOMS: atom_id res chain seq x y z
N MET A 1 -9.99 -22.01 6.19
CA MET A 1 -10.03 -21.16 4.98
C MET A 1 -9.05 -19.98 5.15
N GLY A 2 -7.74 -20.23 5.16
CA GLY A 2 -6.76 -19.21 5.58
C GLY A 2 -5.38 -19.36 4.96
N HIS A 3 -5.30 -19.78 3.70
CA HIS A 3 -3.99 -20.06 3.06
C HIS A 3 -3.82 -19.42 1.67
N MET A 4 -4.84 -18.76 1.11
CA MET A 4 -4.75 -18.10 -0.21
C MET A 4 -4.75 -16.57 -0.15
N ALA A 5 -5.23 -15.96 0.95
CA ALA A 5 -5.37 -14.51 1.06
C ALA A 5 -4.05 -13.74 0.90
N GLY A 6 -2.94 -14.29 1.42
CA GLY A 6 -1.63 -13.65 1.32
C GLY A 6 -0.98 -13.73 -0.07
N LYS A 7 -1.37 -14.67 -0.94
CA LYS A 7 -0.79 -14.77 -2.29
C LYS A 7 -1.47 -13.79 -3.25
N ASP A 8 -2.77 -13.62 -3.10
CA ASP A 8 -3.56 -12.71 -3.93
C ASP A 8 -3.33 -11.24 -3.57
N ILE A 9 -2.99 -10.93 -2.31
CA ILE A 9 -2.80 -9.54 -1.88
C ILE A 9 -1.61 -8.88 -2.58
N TYR A 10 -0.44 -9.53 -2.64
CA TYR A 10 0.74 -8.96 -3.29
C TYR A 10 0.60 -8.94 -4.82
N HIS A 11 -0.18 -9.85 -5.40
CA HIS A 11 -0.54 -9.78 -6.82
C HIS A 11 -1.44 -8.58 -7.13
N ASN A 12 -2.43 -8.32 -6.29
CA ASN A 12 -3.29 -7.13 -6.39
C ASN A 12 -2.50 -5.83 -6.14
N LEU A 13 -1.52 -5.86 -5.22
CA LEU A 13 -0.60 -4.74 -5.00
C LEU A 13 0.27 -4.48 -6.24
N GLY A 14 0.80 -5.54 -6.86
CA GLY A 14 1.54 -5.44 -8.12
C GLY A 14 0.72 -4.79 -9.24
N LYS A 15 -0.54 -5.21 -9.42
CA LYS A 15 -1.47 -4.57 -10.38
C LYS A 15 -1.78 -3.12 -10.04
N LYS A 16 -1.90 -2.79 -8.75
CA LYS A 16 -2.11 -1.43 -8.27
C LYS A 16 -0.92 -0.54 -8.66
N ILE A 17 0.30 -1.04 -8.49
CA ILE A 17 1.55 -0.34 -8.82
C ILE A 17 1.74 -0.23 -10.34
N ASP A 18 1.40 -1.26 -11.10
CA ASP A 18 1.43 -1.22 -12.57
C ASP A 18 0.45 -0.17 -13.13
N GLY A 19 -0.67 0.06 -12.44
CA GLY A 19 -1.61 1.16 -12.74
C GLY A 19 -1.10 2.57 -12.41
N LEU A 20 0.04 2.69 -11.70
CA LEU A 20 0.71 3.98 -11.48
C LEU A 20 1.62 4.31 -12.67
N THR A 21 2.12 5.54 -12.72
CA THR A 21 2.98 6.06 -13.80
C THR A 21 4.23 5.23 -14.07
N VAL A 22 4.64 4.38 -13.11
CA VAL A 22 5.87 3.58 -13.16
C VAL A 22 5.71 2.27 -13.95
N ARG A 23 4.50 1.89 -14.39
CA ARG A 23 4.19 0.74 -15.29
C ARG A 23 5.18 -0.43 -15.21
N THR A 24 5.37 -0.95 -13.99
CA THR A 24 6.30 -2.03 -13.74
C THR A 24 5.62 -3.36 -14.04
N PRO A 25 6.09 -4.12 -15.05
CA PRO A 25 5.47 -5.40 -15.39
C PRO A 25 5.59 -6.35 -14.20
N PHE A 26 4.45 -6.94 -13.84
CA PHE A 26 4.39 -7.89 -12.74
C PHE A 26 5.18 -9.16 -13.07
N ASN A 27 6.17 -9.48 -12.25
CA ASN A 27 6.97 -10.70 -12.33
C ASN A 27 7.29 -11.22 -10.91
N ASP A 28 7.85 -12.43 -10.81
CA ASP A 28 8.15 -13.07 -9.52
C ASP A 28 9.16 -12.25 -8.69
N THR A 29 10.08 -11.52 -9.34
CA THR A 29 11.03 -10.62 -8.68
C THR A 29 10.31 -9.46 -8.00
N LEU A 30 9.39 -8.79 -8.70
CA LEU A 30 8.57 -7.72 -8.14
C LEU A 30 7.71 -8.24 -6.99
N TYR A 31 7.09 -9.41 -7.16
CA TYR A 31 6.33 -10.05 -6.08
C TYR A 31 7.19 -10.29 -4.82
N GLY A 32 8.42 -10.78 -5.00
CA GLY A 32 9.38 -10.96 -3.90
C GLY A 32 9.71 -9.65 -3.20
N ILE A 33 10.04 -8.62 -3.96
CA ILE A 33 10.33 -7.27 -3.44
C ILE A 33 9.14 -6.72 -2.65
N LEU A 34 7.92 -6.83 -3.17
CA LEU A 34 6.72 -6.34 -2.48
C LEU A 34 6.45 -7.08 -1.17
N LYS A 35 6.77 -8.38 -1.11
CA LYS A 35 6.60 -9.20 0.10
C LYS A 35 7.62 -8.86 1.19
N GLU A 36 8.80 -8.39 0.81
CA GLU A 36 9.82 -7.92 1.75
C GLU A 36 9.54 -6.48 2.23
N LEU A 37 9.04 -5.62 1.34
CA LEU A 37 8.79 -4.21 1.65
C LEU A 37 7.46 -3.95 2.37
N TYR A 38 6.43 -4.76 2.11
CA TYR A 38 5.09 -4.57 2.67
C TYR A 38 4.66 -5.77 3.51
N THR A 39 4.22 -5.49 4.73
CA THR A 39 3.38 -6.42 5.47
C THR A 39 2.03 -6.60 4.78
N GLN A 40 1.31 -7.67 5.11
CA GLN A 40 -0.01 -7.94 4.51
C GLN A 40 -1.02 -6.83 4.81
N GLU A 41 -0.98 -6.24 6.01
CA GLU A 41 -1.87 -5.14 6.37
C GLU A 41 -1.55 -3.87 5.58
N GLU A 42 -0.27 -3.59 5.38
CA GLU A 42 0.17 -2.45 4.58
C GLU A 42 -0.24 -2.62 3.12
N ALA A 43 0.00 -3.80 2.55
CA ALA A 43 -0.44 -4.12 1.18
C ALA A 43 -1.96 -3.95 1.01
N ASP A 44 -2.75 -4.40 1.99
CA ASP A 44 -4.22 -4.29 1.95
C ASP A 44 -4.68 -2.82 1.90
N VAL A 45 -4.06 -1.97 2.71
CA VAL A 45 -4.34 -0.52 2.72
C VAL A 45 -4.00 0.10 1.37
N VAL A 46 -2.83 -0.19 0.80
CA VAL A 46 -2.39 0.42 -0.47
C VAL A 46 -3.29 -0.01 -1.64
N ILE A 47 -3.71 -1.26 -1.70
CA ILE A 47 -4.61 -1.76 -2.76
C ILE A 47 -5.95 -1.01 -2.75
N LYS A 48 -6.50 -0.79 -1.54
CA LYS A 48 -7.80 -0.13 -1.31
C LYS A 48 -7.71 1.40 -1.30
N MET A 49 -6.51 1.98 -1.30
CA MET A 49 -6.34 3.43 -1.36
C MET A 49 -6.75 3.98 -2.74
N PRO A 50 -7.41 5.15 -2.80
CA PRO A 50 -7.61 5.85 -4.05
C PRO A 50 -6.26 6.20 -4.70
N TYR A 51 -6.21 6.22 -6.03
CA TYR A 51 -5.01 6.67 -6.78
C TYR A 51 -4.71 8.16 -6.60
N SER A 52 -5.66 8.94 -6.07
CA SER A 52 -5.49 10.35 -5.74
C SER A 52 -5.02 10.54 -4.30
N LEU A 53 -4.31 11.63 -4.04
CA LEU A 53 -4.04 12.12 -2.69
C LEU A 53 -5.33 12.12 -1.86
N SER A 54 -5.29 11.44 -0.71
CA SER A 54 -6.46 11.18 0.11
C SER A 54 -6.12 11.39 1.57
N ASN A 55 -6.98 12.10 2.30
CA ASN A 55 -6.83 12.24 3.74
C ASN A 55 -7.17 10.91 4.46
N ILE A 56 -6.74 10.81 5.72
CA ILE A 56 -6.93 9.61 6.53
C ILE A 56 -8.39 9.16 6.65
N GLY A 57 -9.34 10.11 6.69
CA GLY A 57 -10.76 9.81 6.75
C GLY A 57 -11.30 9.14 5.48
N ARG A 58 -10.79 9.54 4.31
CA ARG A 58 -11.14 8.93 3.02
C ARG A 58 -10.54 7.53 2.89
N ILE A 59 -9.30 7.35 3.33
CA ILE A 59 -8.61 6.05 3.33
C ILE A 59 -9.29 5.09 4.31
N SER A 60 -9.67 5.57 5.50
CA SER A 60 -10.43 4.80 6.49
C SER A 60 -11.73 4.24 5.90
N LYS A 61 -12.49 5.07 5.16
CA LYS A 61 -13.72 4.64 4.47
C LYS A 61 -13.48 3.60 3.37
N SER A 62 -12.40 3.71 2.60
CA SER A 62 -12.14 2.79 1.49
C SER A 62 -11.45 1.49 1.92
N SER A 63 -10.63 1.55 2.97
CA SER A 63 -9.85 0.42 3.47
C SER A 63 -10.60 -0.40 4.53
N GLY A 64 -11.53 0.23 5.27
CA GLY A 64 -12.27 -0.37 6.38
C GLY A 64 -11.54 -0.32 7.72
N TYR A 65 -10.31 0.21 7.77
CA TYR A 65 -9.56 0.38 9.02
C TYR A 65 -9.97 1.66 9.75
N ASN A 66 -10.02 1.60 11.09
CA ASN A 66 -10.23 2.80 11.89
C ASN A 66 -9.01 3.75 11.81
N ASN A 67 -9.22 5.02 12.13
CA ASN A 67 -8.17 6.04 12.00
C ASN A 67 -6.93 5.76 12.86
N SER A 68 -7.09 5.14 14.04
CA SER A 68 -5.97 4.87 14.94
C SER A 68 -5.05 3.77 14.37
N ARG A 69 -5.63 2.66 13.92
CA ARG A 69 -4.92 1.56 13.27
C ARG A 69 -4.29 2.02 11.96
N LEU A 70 -5.02 2.82 11.18
CA LEU A 70 -4.52 3.35 9.93
C LEU A 70 -3.31 4.28 10.14
N LYS A 71 -3.29 5.11 11.19
CA LYS A 71 -2.09 5.91 11.54
C LYS A 71 -0.88 5.02 11.85
N GLN A 72 -1.08 3.90 12.56
CA GLN A 72 0.00 2.97 12.87
C GLN A 72 0.55 2.30 11.60
N ILE A 73 -0.35 1.84 10.72
CA ILE A 73 0.02 1.20 9.45
C ILE A 73 0.76 2.21 8.54
N LEU A 74 0.23 3.42 8.39
CA LEU A 74 0.85 4.47 7.57
C LEU A 74 2.20 4.93 8.14
N LYS A 75 2.35 4.97 9.47
CA LYS A 75 3.63 5.27 10.12
C LYS A 75 4.69 4.19 9.85
N GLY A 76 4.27 2.92 9.71
CA GLY A 76 5.16 1.85 9.24
C GLY A 76 5.64 2.06 7.80
N MET A 77 4.76 2.59 6.94
CA MET A 77 5.05 2.89 5.53
C MET A 77 5.88 4.16 5.29
N GLU A 78 5.88 5.11 6.24
CA GLU A 78 6.50 6.43 6.11
C GLU A 78 7.99 6.33 5.68
N VAL A 79 8.68 5.27 6.11
CA VAL A 79 10.08 4.97 5.75
C VAL A 79 10.24 4.51 4.29
N ALA A 80 9.22 3.91 3.68
CA ALA A 80 9.29 3.39 2.31
C ALA A 80 8.98 4.44 1.23
N MET A 81 8.28 5.52 1.57
CA MET A 81 7.81 6.52 0.61
C MET A 81 8.74 7.73 0.45
N GLU A 82 9.61 7.99 1.44
CA GLU A 82 10.66 9.01 1.35
C GLU A 82 11.66 8.68 0.22
N ALA A 83 11.85 7.38 -0.07
CA ALA A 83 12.70 6.89 -1.16
C ALA A 83 12.14 7.16 -2.58
N GLN A 84 10.88 7.59 -2.73
CA GLN A 84 10.24 7.80 -4.03
C GLN A 84 10.06 9.28 -4.42
N GLY A 85 10.59 10.23 -3.64
CA GLY A 85 10.55 11.66 -3.98
C GLY A 85 9.15 12.27 -4.07
N ILE A 86 8.12 11.53 -3.65
CA ILE A 86 6.75 12.04 -3.50
C ILE A 86 6.65 12.54 -2.07
N GLY A 87 7.05 13.80 -1.86
CA GLY A 87 6.98 14.47 -0.57
C GLY A 87 5.55 14.52 -0.06
N TRP A 88 5.23 13.65 0.90
CA TRP A 88 4.10 13.86 1.79
C TRP A 88 4.56 14.87 2.81
N VAL A 89 4.27 16.14 2.57
CA VAL A 89 4.35 17.16 3.60
C VAL A 89 3.29 16.81 4.63
N ALA A 90 3.69 16.00 5.61
CA ALA A 90 3.09 15.99 6.93
C ALA A 90 3.56 17.25 7.67
N GLU A 91 3.25 18.44 7.15
CA GLU A 91 3.19 19.62 8.00
C GLU A 91 1.77 19.69 8.58
N MET A 92 1.75 20.00 9.87
CA MET A 92 0.56 20.22 10.70
C MET A 92 -0.43 21.22 10.10
#